data_AF-A0A257RPH3-F1
#
_entry.id   AF-A0A257RPH3-F1
#
_cell.length_a   1.000
_cell.length_b   1.000
_cell.length_c   1.000
_cell.angle_alpha   90.00
_cell.angle_beta   90.00
_cell.angle_gamma   90.00
#
_symmetry.space_group_name_H-M   'P 1'
#
loop_
_entity.id
_entity.type
_entity.pdbx_description
1 polymer ?
#
loop_
_entity_poly.entity_id
_entity_poly.type
_entity_poly.pdbx_seq_one_letter_code
_entity_poly.pdbx_strand_id
1 'polypeptide(L)'
;MPDDTEIAPPEIPDTPSAGNLVPAPPPLAGDGHAVRRWFSEIEDEPVPVADGTLAGARSAASAYARRAKADNTRRAYRAAVRVWCLWCDRHGLTSLPASGADVAAFLADERGRGVSTETLKLRRAAIRYLHRLAGCPVPTDDACVAETMAGIQRDAASRGEIRRKKVAATATVIRRLLAPIGDTELTDLRDRALILVGFAGALRRSELAG
;
A
#
# COMPACT_ATOMS: atom_id res chain seq x y z
N MET A 1 8.33 -5.50 -66.31
CA MET A 1 6.98 -4.92 -66.44
C MET A 1 6.13 -5.96 -67.14
N PRO A 2 5.11 -6.54 -66.48
CA PRO A 2 4.34 -6.10 -65.29
C PRO A 2 4.96 -6.70 -64.00
N ASP A 3 4.49 -6.58 -62.75
CA ASP A 3 3.17 -6.30 -62.16
C ASP A 3 3.42 -5.75 -60.74
N ASP A 4 3.15 -4.47 -60.49
CA ASP A 4 3.21 -3.88 -59.14
C ASP A 4 1.82 -4.02 -58.51
N THR A 5 1.61 -5.12 -57.78
CA THR A 5 0.41 -5.29 -56.95
C THR A 5 0.51 -4.34 -55.75
N GLU A 6 -0.04 -3.14 -55.91
CA GLU A 6 -0.28 -2.19 -54.83
C GLU A 6 -1.31 -2.78 -53.85
N ILE A 7 -0.82 -3.39 -52.77
CA ILE A 7 -1.65 -3.85 -51.66
C ILE A 7 -2.11 -2.62 -50.89
N ALA A 8 -3.34 -2.20 -51.12
CA ALA A 8 -4.02 -1.21 -50.28
C ALA A 8 -4.04 -1.70 -48.81
N PRO A 9 -3.75 -0.84 -47.82
CA PRO A 9 -3.85 -1.23 -46.42
C PRO A 9 -5.29 -1.64 -46.09
N PRO A 10 -5.51 -2.68 -45.26
CA PRO A 10 -6.86 -3.07 -44.88
C PRO A 10 -7.53 -1.94 -44.08
N GLU A 11 -8.71 -1.52 -44.53
CA GLU A 11 -9.61 -0.65 -43.77
C GLU A 11 -9.92 -1.31 -42.42
N ILE A 12 -9.50 -0.65 -41.34
CA ILE A 12 -9.81 -1.08 -39.97
C ILE A 12 -11.27 -0.70 -39.73
N PRO A 13 -12.17 -1.66 -39.43
CA PRO A 13 -13.56 -1.31 -39.13
C PRO A 13 -13.62 -0.48 -37.85
N ASP A 14 -14.38 0.63 -37.90
CA ASP A 14 -14.72 1.48 -36.76
C ASP A 14 -15.36 0.62 -35.67
N THR A 15 -14.53 0.20 -34.72
CA THR A 15 -14.98 -0.52 -33.53
C THR A 15 -15.54 0.55 -32.58
N PRO A 16 -16.76 0.38 -32.04
CA PRO A 16 -17.37 1.38 -31.18
C PRO A 16 -16.44 1.64 -29.99
N SER A 17 -16.10 2.92 -29.80
CA SER A 17 -15.26 3.44 -28.72
C SER A 17 -15.74 2.88 -27.38
N ALA A 18 -15.07 1.82 -26.91
CA ALA A 18 -15.17 1.37 -25.54
C ALA A 18 -14.61 2.51 -24.70
N GLY A 19 -15.50 3.21 -24.00
CA GLY A 19 -15.23 4.46 -23.32
C GLY A 19 -13.89 4.43 -22.60
N ASN A 20 -13.04 5.39 -22.97
CA ASN A 20 -11.79 5.72 -22.28
C ASN A 20 -12.12 5.88 -20.78
N LEU A 21 -11.89 4.84 -19.98
CA LEU A 21 -11.90 4.93 -18.53
C LEU A 21 -10.62 5.66 -18.14
N VAL A 22 -10.62 6.97 -18.37
CA VAL A 22 -9.68 7.86 -17.71
C VAL A 22 -9.94 7.68 -16.21
N PRO A 23 -8.93 7.31 -15.40
CA PRO A 23 -9.13 7.16 -13.97
C PRO A 23 -9.71 8.45 -13.41
N ALA A 24 -10.69 8.33 -12.51
CA ALA A 24 -11.38 9.48 -11.94
C ALA A 24 -10.37 10.51 -11.42
N PRO A 25 -10.57 11.81 -11.71
CA PRO A 25 -9.63 12.84 -11.29
C PRO A 25 -9.49 12.84 -9.76
N PRO A 26 -8.29 13.16 -9.23
CA PRO A 26 -8.08 13.26 -7.80
C PRO A 26 -9.03 14.30 -7.18
N PRO A 27 -9.65 14.02 -6.02
CA PRO A 27 -10.52 14.97 -5.32
C PRO A 27 -9.64 16.00 -4.59
N LEU A 28 -9.01 16.88 -5.36
CA LEU A 28 -8.17 17.97 -4.84
C LEU A 28 -9.03 18.88 -3.97
N ALA A 29 -8.51 19.22 -2.79
CA ALA A 29 -9.24 19.99 -1.77
C ALA A 29 -10.59 19.37 -1.35
N GLY A 30 -10.80 18.08 -1.64
CA GLY A 30 -11.94 17.32 -1.13
C GLY A 30 -11.77 16.93 0.33
N ASP A 31 -12.87 16.52 0.97
CA ASP A 31 -12.83 15.97 2.31
C ASP A 31 -12.04 14.65 2.36
N GLY A 32 -11.63 14.25 3.57
CA GLY A 32 -10.88 13.01 3.77
C GLY A 32 -11.66 11.74 3.34
N HIS A 33 -12.99 11.77 3.26
CA HIS A 33 -13.76 10.65 2.74
C HIS A 33 -13.57 10.48 1.22
N ALA A 34 -13.71 11.56 0.45
CA ALA A 34 -13.51 11.58 -0.99
C ALA A 34 -12.11 11.09 -1.36
N VAL A 35 -11.07 11.58 -0.68
CA VAL A 35 -9.67 11.16 -0.92
C VAL A 35 -9.47 9.66 -0.66
N ARG A 36 -10.03 9.11 0.43
CA ARG A 36 -9.91 7.68 0.74
C ARG A 36 -10.63 6.79 -0.25
N ARG A 37 -11.82 7.22 -0.70
CA ARG A 37 -12.62 6.51 -1.70
C ARG A 37 -11.84 6.46 -3.02
N TRP A 38 -11.45 7.62 -3.52
CA TRP A 38 -10.66 7.74 -4.76
C TRP A 38 -9.36 6.92 -4.72
N PHE A 39 -8.61 7.00 -3.61
CA PHE A 39 -7.37 6.22 -3.46
C PHE A 39 -7.63 4.71 -3.53
N SER A 40 -8.75 4.24 -2.97
CA SER A 40 -9.10 2.82 -2.99
C SER A 40 -9.54 2.37 -4.38
N GLU A 41 -10.33 3.18 -5.08
CA GLU A 41 -10.79 2.92 -6.45
C GLU A 41 -9.61 2.84 -7.42
N ILE A 42 -8.66 3.78 -7.35
CA ILE A 42 -7.45 3.75 -8.19
C ILE A 42 -6.58 2.53 -7.90
N GLU A 43 -6.41 2.16 -6.62
CA GLU A 43 -5.60 0.99 -6.29
C GLU A 43 -6.21 -0.30 -6.84
N ASP A 44 -7.55 -0.42 -6.90
CA ASP A 44 -8.26 -1.62 -7.39
C ASP A 44 -8.60 -1.59 -8.88
N GLU A 45 -8.22 -0.53 -9.59
CA GLU A 45 -8.52 -0.38 -11.01
C GLU A 45 -7.95 -1.57 -11.82
N PRO A 46 -8.79 -2.24 -12.64
CA PRO A 46 -8.34 -3.34 -13.48
C PRO A 46 -7.38 -2.83 -14.56
N VAL A 47 -6.56 -3.75 -15.10
CA VAL A 47 -5.81 -3.43 -16.31
C VAL A 47 -6.82 -3.32 -17.47
N PRO A 48 -6.88 -2.18 -18.18
CA PRO A 48 -7.78 -2.02 -19.30
C PRO A 48 -7.42 -2.99 -20.44
N VAL A 49 -8.41 -3.36 -21.23
CA VAL A 49 -8.21 -4.18 -22.43
C VAL A 49 -7.41 -3.36 -23.44
N ALA A 50 -6.46 -4.01 -24.13
CA ALA A 50 -5.68 -3.36 -25.16
C ALA A 50 -6.60 -2.96 -26.33
N ASP A 51 -6.67 -1.66 -26.59
CA ASP A 51 -7.47 -1.02 -27.64
C ASP A 51 -6.61 -0.55 -28.83
N GLY A 52 -5.28 -0.77 -28.77
CA GLY A 52 -4.32 -0.31 -29.76
C GLY A 52 -3.96 1.18 -29.67
N THR A 53 -4.54 1.93 -28.74
CA THR A 53 -4.28 3.38 -28.61
C THR A 53 -3.14 3.67 -27.63
N LEU A 54 -2.45 4.80 -27.82
CA LEU A 54 -1.44 5.27 -26.86
C LEU A 54 -2.07 5.58 -25.49
N ALA A 55 -3.33 6.06 -25.47
CA ALA A 55 -4.04 6.36 -24.24
C ALA A 55 -4.33 5.08 -23.44
N GLY A 56 -4.86 4.04 -24.09
CA GLY A 56 -5.06 2.72 -23.50
C GLY A 56 -3.76 2.10 -23.01
N ALA A 57 -2.68 2.17 -23.80
CA ALA A 57 -1.36 1.70 -23.40
C ALA A 57 -0.81 2.42 -22.15
N ARG A 58 -0.98 3.74 -22.04
CA ARG A 58 -0.58 4.53 -20.85
C ARG A 58 -1.41 4.19 -19.61
N SER A 59 -2.71 3.98 -19.78
CA SER A 59 -3.59 3.53 -18.69
C SER A 59 -3.20 2.14 -18.21
N ALA A 60 -2.96 1.20 -19.14
CA ALA A 60 -2.46 -0.14 -18.85
C ALA A 60 -1.12 -0.11 -18.10
N ALA A 61 -0.16 0.69 -18.56
CA ALA A 61 1.13 0.85 -17.89
C ALA A 61 0.97 1.34 -16.44
N SER A 62 0.06 2.28 -16.20
CA SER A 62 -0.26 2.80 -14.86
C SER A 62 -0.89 1.73 -13.98
N ALA A 63 -1.84 0.95 -14.51
CA ALA A 63 -2.47 -0.16 -13.79
C ALA A 63 -1.46 -1.27 -13.43
N TYR A 64 -0.56 -1.64 -14.36
CA TYR A 64 0.52 -2.58 -14.08
C TYR A 64 1.49 -2.07 -13.02
N ALA A 65 1.88 -0.79 -13.08
CA ALA A 65 2.75 -0.19 -12.07
C ALA A 65 2.13 -0.23 -10.66
N ARG A 66 0.81 -0.08 -10.54
CA ARG A 66 0.09 -0.25 -9.27
C ARG A 66 0.08 -1.71 -8.80
N ARG A 67 -0.14 -2.66 -9.70
CA ARG A 67 -0.11 -4.11 -9.42
C ARG A 67 1.27 -4.66 -9.04
N ALA A 68 2.35 -3.96 -9.36
CA ALA A 68 3.70 -4.35 -8.93
C ALA A 68 3.86 -4.39 -7.39
N LYS A 69 2.98 -3.73 -6.63
CA LYS A 69 2.99 -3.79 -5.17
C LYS A 69 2.21 -5.00 -4.66
N ALA A 70 2.83 -5.76 -3.76
CA ALA A 70 2.15 -6.85 -3.05
C ALA A 70 0.86 -6.38 -2.37
N ASP A 71 -0.17 -7.23 -2.34
CA ASP A 71 -1.49 -6.87 -1.77
C ASP A 71 -1.41 -6.44 -0.30
N ASN A 72 -0.47 -7.01 0.46
CA ASN A 72 -0.25 -6.60 1.83
C ASN A 72 0.21 -5.14 1.96
N THR A 73 1.04 -4.68 1.01
CA THR A 73 1.51 -3.30 0.96
C THR A 73 0.38 -2.35 0.57
N ARG A 74 -0.46 -2.72 -0.41
CA ARG A 74 -1.66 -1.96 -0.81
C ARG A 74 -2.61 -1.78 0.37
N ARG A 75 -2.94 -2.87 1.08
CA ARG A 75 -3.77 -2.82 2.31
C ARG A 75 -3.16 -1.93 3.39
N ALA A 76 -1.85 -2.04 3.62
CA ALA A 76 -1.15 -1.22 4.60
C ALA A 76 -1.18 0.27 4.24
N TYR A 77 -1.06 0.60 2.96
CA TYR A 77 -1.15 1.97 2.46
C TYR A 77 -2.56 2.54 2.60
N ARG A 78 -3.61 1.81 2.25
CA ARG A 78 -5.01 2.25 2.49
C ARG A 78 -5.28 2.53 3.95
N ALA A 79 -4.82 1.66 4.84
CA ALA A 79 -4.95 1.88 6.28
C ALA A 79 -4.22 3.15 6.73
N ALA A 80 -3.02 3.39 6.22
CA ALA A 80 -2.24 4.59 6.52
C ALA A 80 -2.89 5.88 5.97
N VAL A 81 -3.34 5.88 4.71
CA VAL A 81 -4.07 7.00 4.08
C VAL A 81 -5.34 7.29 4.87
N ARG A 82 -6.06 6.26 5.33
CA ARG A 82 -7.25 6.46 6.16
C ARG A 82 -6.95 7.21 7.45
N VAL A 83 -5.86 6.84 8.15
CA VAL A 83 -5.46 7.52 9.38
C VAL A 83 -5.06 8.97 9.12
N TRP A 84 -4.32 9.22 8.03
CA TRP A 84 -3.95 10.57 7.60
C TRP A 84 -5.18 11.43 7.33
N CYS A 85 -6.09 10.99 6.46
CA CYS A 85 -7.30 11.75 6.13
C CYS A 85 -8.16 12.04 7.37
N LEU A 86 -8.36 11.07 8.26
CA LEU A 86 -9.08 11.29 9.53
C LEU A 86 -8.40 12.32 10.42
N TRP A 87 -7.07 12.36 10.43
CA TRP A 87 -6.32 13.35 11.18
C TRP A 87 -6.53 14.75 10.57
N CYS A 88 -6.38 14.89 9.26
CA CYS A 88 -6.67 16.14 8.55
C CYS A 88 -8.09 16.65 8.82
N ASP A 89 -9.10 15.78 8.68
CA ASP A 89 -10.51 16.13 8.90
C ASP A 89 -10.73 16.70 10.32
N ARG A 90 -10.12 16.08 11.35
CA ARG A 90 -10.24 16.55 12.74
C ARG A 90 -9.57 17.90 12.99
N HIS A 91 -8.57 18.27 12.18
CA HIS A 91 -7.82 19.51 12.31
C HIS A 91 -8.24 20.57 11.28
N GLY A 92 -9.26 20.30 10.46
CA GLY A 92 -9.71 21.22 9.40
C GLY A 92 -8.67 21.43 8.30
N LEU A 93 -7.80 20.45 8.07
CA LEU A 93 -6.72 20.51 7.09
C LEU A 93 -7.09 19.78 5.79
N THR A 94 -6.50 20.21 4.68
CA THR A 94 -6.64 19.55 3.39
C THR A 94 -5.73 18.33 3.31
N SER A 95 -6.30 17.14 3.11
CA SER A 95 -5.52 15.90 3.04
C SER A 95 -4.80 15.69 1.70
N LEU A 96 -5.24 16.38 0.63
CA LEU A 96 -4.66 16.36 -0.72
C LEU A 96 -5.01 17.64 -1.51
N PRO A 97 -4.02 18.43 -1.99
CA PRO A 97 -2.60 18.37 -1.64
C PRO A 97 -2.37 18.87 -0.22
N ALA A 98 -1.47 18.20 0.50
CA ALA A 98 -1.05 18.59 1.85
C ALA A 98 0.23 19.41 1.82
N SER A 99 0.49 20.17 2.89
CA SER A 99 1.80 20.81 3.11
C SER A 99 2.77 19.87 3.84
N GLY A 100 4.08 20.05 3.66
CA GLY A 100 5.08 19.33 4.46
C GLY A 100 4.96 19.62 5.96
N ALA A 101 4.54 20.83 6.34
CA ALA A 101 4.32 21.21 7.74
C ALA A 101 3.20 20.37 8.38
N ASP A 102 2.09 20.15 7.67
CA ASP A 102 0.98 19.31 8.17
C ASP A 102 1.40 17.85 8.30
N VAL A 103 2.18 17.34 7.34
CA VAL A 103 2.72 15.98 7.41
C VAL A 103 3.70 15.82 8.57
N ALA A 104 4.56 16.80 8.81
CA ALA A 104 5.47 16.81 9.96
C ALA A 104 4.69 16.83 11.28
N ALA A 105 3.69 17.69 11.41
CA ALA A 105 2.82 17.78 12.59
C ALA A 105 2.09 16.46 12.87
N PHE A 106 1.53 15.81 11.84
CA PHE A 106 0.91 14.50 11.96
C PHE A 106 1.86 13.41 12.47
N LEU A 107 3.08 13.36 11.92
CA LEU A 107 4.07 12.36 12.32
C LEU A 107 4.50 12.56 13.77
N ALA A 108 4.63 13.82 14.21
CA ALA A 108 4.94 14.17 15.58
C ALA A 108 3.78 13.82 16.55
N ASP A 109 2.54 14.15 16.19
CA ASP A 109 1.35 13.84 16.99
C ASP A 109 1.19 12.33 17.16
N GLU A 110 1.23 11.56 16.08
CA GLU A 110 1.12 10.11 16.18
C GLU A 110 2.29 9.49 16.97
N ARG A 111 3.48 10.09 16.91
CA ARG A 111 4.58 9.67 17.78
C ARG A 111 4.27 9.95 19.25
N GLY A 112 3.73 11.12 19.58
CA GLY A 112 3.27 11.47 20.93
C GLY A 112 2.23 10.48 21.47
N ARG A 113 1.44 9.87 20.59
CA ARG A 113 0.47 8.81 20.90
C ARG A 113 1.07 7.41 21.02
N GLY A 114 2.40 7.28 20.96
CA GLY A 114 3.11 6.01 21.14
C GLY A 114 3.24 5.15 19.89
N VAL A 115 2.96 5.69 18.70
CA VAL A 115 3.08 4.92 17.44
C VAL A 115 4.56 4.62 17.13
N SER A 116 4.84 3.38 16.72
CA SER A 116 6.19 2.93 16.40
C SER A 116 6.83 3.68 15.22
N THR A 117 8.15 3.84 15.24
CA THR A 117 8.90 4.49 14.15
C THR A 117 8.71 3.81 12.80
N GLU A 118 8.57 2.49 12.77
CA GLU A 118 8.31 1.72 11.54
C GLU A 118 6.90 2.00 10.99
N THR A 119 5.89 2.12 11.85
CA THR A 119 4.54 2.53 11.45
C THR A 119 4.54 3.96 10.91
N LEU A 120 5.32 4.87 11.50
CA LEU A 120 5.45 6.25 11.00
C LEU A 120 6.13 6.30 9.62
N LYS A 121 7.17 5.51 9.40
CA LYS A 121 7.80 5.35 8.07
C LYS A 121 6.80 4.84 7.03
N LEU A 122 6.00 3.83 7.38
CA LEU A 122 4.95 3.31 6.52
C LEU A 122 3.93 4.41 6.16
N ARG A 123 3.48 5.19 7.15
CA ARG A 123 2.52 6.28 6.91
C ARG A 123 3.09 7.39 6.04
N ARG A 124 4.33 7.81 6.29
CA ARG A 124 5.05 8.74 5.41
C ARG A 124 5.11 8.22 3.97
N ALA A 125 5.46 6.94 3.80
CA ALA A 125 5.52 6.32 2.47
C ALA A 125 4.15 6.26 1.77
N ALA A 126 3.08 6.00 2.52
CA ALA A 126 1.71 6.01 2.01
C ALA A 126 1.25 7.42 1.59
N ILE A 127 1.55 8.46 2.39
CA ILE A 127 1.25 9.86 2.04
C ILE A 127 2.01 10.28 0.78
N ARG A 128 3.30 9.93 0.68
CA ARG A 128 4.10 10.14 -0.54
C ARG A 128 3.44 9.47 -1.75
N TYR A 129 3.00 8.22 -1.59
CA TYR A 129 2.37 7.47 -2.67
C TYR A 129 1.03 8.06 -3.10
N LEU A 130 0.20 8.48 -2.14
CA LEU A 130 -1.06 9.19 -2.38
C LEU A 130 -0.85 10.42 -3.28
N HIS A 131 0.10 11.29 -2.92
CA HIS A 131 0.37 12.52 -3.69
C HIS A 131 0.94 12.23 -5.08
N ARG A 132 1.78 11.20 -5.22
CA ARG A 132 2.28 10.75 -6.53
C ARG A 132 1.18 10.23 -7.43
N LEU A 133 0.22 9.46 -6.90
CA LEU A 133 -0.94 9.01 -7.66
C LEU A 133 -1.83 10.18 -8.09
N ALA A 134 -1.92 11.21 -7.25
CA ALA A 134 -2.72 12.41 -7.54
C ALA A 134 -2.01 13.38 -8.50
N GLY A 135 -0.77 13.12 -8.90
CA GLY A 135 0.03 14.05 -9.71
C GLY A 135 0.34 15.37 -9.02
N CYS A 136 0.28 15.41 -7.68
CA CYS A 136 0.51 16.60 -6.88
C CYS A 136 1.97 16.69 -6.39
N PRO A 137 2.43 17.89 -5.95
CA PRO A 137 3.67 18.01 -5.20
C PRO A 137 3.71 17.03 -4.03
N VAL A 138 4.88 16.45 -3.78
CA VAL A 138 5.06 15.43 -2.76
C VAL A 138 5.49 16.10 -1.44
N PRO A 139 4.60 16.24 -0.43
CA PRO A 139 4.91 16.99 0.79
C PRO A 139 5.99 16.33 1.65
N THR A 140 6.24 15.04 1.44
CA THR A 140 7.26 14.30 2.21
C THR A 140 8.69 14.62 1.81
N ASP A 141 8.87 15.40 0.74
CA ASP A 141 10.16 15.80 0.19
C ASP A 141 10.66 17.09 0.85
N ASP A 142 9.77 17.82 1.54
CA ASP A 142 10.12 18.98 2.34
C ASP A 142 11.07 18.60 3.48
N ALA A 143 12.08 19.45 3.71
CA ALA A 143 13.13 19.23 4.71
C ALA A 143 12.56 19.02 6.12
N CYS A 144 11.52 19.78 6.49
CA CYS A 144 10.88 19.68 7.81
C CYS A 144 10.34 18.27 8.12
N VAL A 145 9.86 17.53 7.11
CA VAL A 145 9.39 16.15 7.28
C VAL A 145 10.56 15.21 7.55
N ALA A 146 11.67 15.39 6.85
CA ALA A 146 12.88 14.60 7.04
C ALA A 146 13.51 14.86 8.42
N GLU A 147 13.61 16.13 8.81
CA GLU A 147 14.12 16.57 10.11
C GLU A 147 13.28 16.04 11.27
N THR A 148 11.95 16.13 11.15
CA THR A 148 11.01 15.60 12.15
C THR A 148 11.19 14.09 12.33
N MET A 149 11.26 13.33 11.22
CA MET A 149 11.50 11.88 11.29
C MET A 149 12.87 11.55 11.91
N ALA A 150 13.91 12.33 11.63
CA ALA A 150 15.21 12.16 12.25
C ALA A 150 15.16 12.44 13.77
N GLY A 151 14.46 13.48 14.20
CA GLY A 151 14.20 13.77 15.61
C GLY A 151 13.48 12.63 16.33
N ILE A 152 12.39 12.13 15.75
CA ILE A 152 11.62 10.99 16.27
C ILE A 152 12.51 9.75 16.42
N GLN A 153 13.37 9.46 15.44
CA GLN A 153 14.26 8.30 15.50
C GLN A 153 15.33 8.45 16.58
N ARG A 154 15.89 9.66 16.77
CA ARG A 154 16.87 9.93 17.83
C ARG A 154 16.24 9.79 19.23
N ASP A 155 15.04 10.33 19.43
CA ASP A 155 14.30 10.20 20.70
C ASP A 155 13.92 8.74 20.99
N ALA A 156 13.43 7.99 19.99
CA ALA A 156 13.16 6.56 20.17
C ALA A 156 14.42 5.76 20.54
N ALA A 157 15.56 6.09 19.91
CA ALA A 157 16.83 5.45 20.23
C ALA A 157 17.33 5.78 21.64
N SER A 158 17.21 7.04 22.10
CA SER A 158 17.61 7.44 23.46
C SER A 158 16.76 6.78 24.55
N ARG A 159 15.50 6.46 24.25
CA ARG A 159 14.59 5.70 25.13
C ARG A 159 14.82 4.19 25.10
N GLY A 160 15.78 3.70 24.32
CA GLY A 160 16.05 2.27 24.19
C GLY A 160 14.94 1.50 23.47
N GLU A 161 14.11 2.17 22.67
CA GLU A 161 13.10 1.55 21.81
C GLU A 161 13.75 0.91 20.58
N ILE A 162 14.67 -0.02 20.83
CA ILE A 162 15.32 -0.83 19.81
C ILE A 162 14.34 -1.93 19.40
N ARG A 163 14.30 -2.22 18.09
CA ARG A 163 13.54 -3.33 17.52
C ARG A 163 13.79 -4.61 18.31
N ARG A 164 12.81 -5.04 19.11
CA ARG A 164 12.84 -6.37 19.73
C ARG A 164 12.81 -7.39 18.59
N LYS A 165 13.93 -8.08 18.37
CA LYS A 165 13.94 -9.26 17.50
C LYS A 165 12.95 -10.25 18.11
N LYS A 166 12.03 -10.75 17.29
CA LYS A 166 11.17 -11.85 17.73
C LYS A 166 12.08 -13.00 18.15
N VAL A 167 11.80 -13.60 19.31
CA VAL A 167 12.52 -14.79 19.76
C VAL A 167 12.37 -15.86 18.67
N ALA A 168 13.49 -16.50 18.31
CA ALA A 168 13.45 -17.57 17.33
C ALA A 168 12.50 -18.67 17.84
N ALA A 169 11.59 -19.14 16.97
CA ALA A 169 10.85 -20.35 17.25
C ALA A 169 11.86 -21.50 17.24
N THR A 170 12.29 -21.95 18.41
CA THR A 170 13.16 -23.12 18.56
C THR A 170 12.30 -24.36 18.78
N ALA A 171 12.86 -25.54 18.57
CA ALA A 171 12.17 -26.80 18.88
C ALA A 171 11.66 -26.85 20.34
N THR A 172 12.35 -26.18 21.27
CA THR A 172 11.93 -26.05 22.67
C THR A 172 10.69 -25.16 22.81
N VAL A 173 10.64 -24.03 22.10
CA VAL A 173 9.47 -23.14 22.09
C VAL A 173 8.27 -23.86 21.47
N ILE A 174 8.47 -24.59 20.36
CA ILE A 174 7.41 -25.37 19.71
C ILE A 174 6.84 -26.43 20.66
N ARG A 175 7.71 -27.20 21.33
CA ARG A 175 7.25 -28.19 22.33
C ARG A 175 6.42 -27.56 23.46
N ARG A 176 6.79 -26.35 23.92
CA ARG A 176 5.99 -25.61 24.92
C ARG A 176 4.64 -25.14 24.38
N LEU A 177 4.58 -24.72 23.11
CA LEU A 177 3.32 -24.33 22.47
C LEU A 177 2.37 -25.50 22.26
N LEU A 178 2.91 -26.70 21.99
CA LEU A 178 2.12 -27.91 21.77
C LEU A 178 1.66 -28.58 23.07
N ALA A 179 2.35 -28.36 24.20
CA ALA A 179 2.04 -28.99 25.48
C ALA A 179 0.60 -28.79 25.99
N PRO A 180 -0.02 -27.60 25.88
CA PRO A 180 -1.40 -27.40 26.32
C PRO A 180 -2.46 -27.82 25.29
N ILE A 181 -2.07 -28.16 24.05
CA ILE A 181 -3.03 -28.56 23.00
C ILE A 181 -3.21 -30.07 23.08
N GLY A 182 -4.45 -30.54 23.23
CA GLY A 182 -4.79 -31.97 23.27
C GLY A 182 -4.43 -32.71 21.98
N ASP A 183 -4.78 -33.98 21.86
CA ASP A 183 -4.47 -34.81 20.69
C ASP A 183 -5.61 -35.72 20.25
N THR A 184 -6.80 -35.49 20.81
CA THR A 184 -7.98 -36.33 20.59
C THR A 184 -9.04 -35.62 19.75
N GLU A 185 -9.21 -34.30 19.93
CA GLU A 185 -10.15 -33.50 19.16
C GLU A 185 -9.58 -33.11 17.79
N LEU A 186 -10.43 -33.06 16.77
CA LEU A 186 -10.02 -32.64 15.42
C LEU A 186 -9.44 -31.22 15.40
N THR A 187 -9.97 -30.33 16.24
CA THR A 187 -9.46 -28.96 16.39
C THR A 187 -8.04 -28.95 16.95
N ASP A 188 -7.77 -29.81 17.93
CA ASP A 188 -6.46 -29.92 18.55
C ASP A 188 -5.43 -30.48 17.56
N LEU A 189 -5.79 -31.55 16.83
CA LEU A 189 -4.94 -32.13 15.79
C LEU A 189 -4.63 -31.12 14.68
N ARG A 190 -5.62 -30.31 14.27
CA ARG A 190 -5.43 -29.25 13.27
C ARG A 190 -4.45 -28.19 13.76
N ASP A 191 -4.64 -27.67 14.97
CA ASP A 191 -3.81 -26.57 15.49
C ASP A 191 -2.36 -27.04 15.70
N ARG A 192 -2.17 -28.28 16.16
CA ARG A 192 -0.84 -28.92 16.23
C ARG A 192 -0.21 -29.07 14.86
N ALA A 193 -0.96 -29.56 13.87
CA ALA A 193 -0.48 -29.70 12.50
C ALA A 193 -0.06 -28.34 11.90
N LEU A 194 -0.88 -27.30 12.07
CA LEU A 194 -0.54 -25.94 11.60
C LEU A 194 0.75 -25.41 12.22
N ILE A 195 0.95 -25.59 13.54
CA ILE A 195 2.18 -25.16 14.23
C ILE A 195 3.39 -25.96 13.72
N LEU A 196 3.26 -27.28 13.59
CA LEU A 196 4.36 -28.16 13.18
C LEU A 196 4.75 -27.97 11.72
N VAL A 197 3.78 -27.90 10.81
CA VAL A 197 4.01 -27.63 9.38
C VAL A 197 4.62 -26.25 9.19
N GLY A 198 4.08 -25.23 9.88
CA GLY A 198 4.64 -23.88 9.88
C GLY A 198 6.09 -23.83 10.35
N PHE A 199 6.41 -24.56 11.41
CA PHE A 199 7.76 -24.63 11.94
C PHE A 199 8.72 -25.40 11.02
N ALA A 200 8.33 -26.60 10.57
CA ALA A 200 9.19 -27.47 9.75
C ALA A 200 9.49 -26.85 8.38
N GLY A 201 8.51 -26.19 7.77
CA GLY A 201 8.67 -25.51 6.48
C GLY A 201 9.20 -24.07 6.58
N ALA A 202 9.46 -23.56 7.79
CA ALA A 202 9.77 -22.14 8.03
C ALA A 202 8.75 -21.17 7.39
N LEU A 203 7.49 -21.61 7.33
CA LEU A 203 6.42 -20.90 6.63
C LEU A 203 5.88 -19.75 7.46
N ARG A 204 5.55 -18.65 6.78
CA ARG A 204 4.82 -17.52 7.34
C ARG A 204 3.33 -17.85 7.36
N ARG A 205 2.57 -17.16 8.21
CA ARG A 205 1.10 -17.33 8.31
C ARG A 205 0.36 -17.26 6.97
N SER A 206 0.84 -16.44 6.02
CA SER A 206 0.22 -16.26 4.70
C SER A 206 0.48 -17.41 3.76
N GLU A 207 1.51 -18.22 4.03
CA GLU A 207 1.82 -19.44 3.27
C GLU A 207 1.05 -20.64 3.84
N LEU A 208 0.67 -20.58 5.13
CA LEU A 208 -0.20 -21.58 5.77
C LEU A 208 -1.69 -21.38 5.47
N ALA A 209 -2.11 -20.14 5.24
CA ALA A 209 -3.50 -19.77 4.96
C ALA A 209 -3.76 -19.46 3.47
N GLY A 210 -2.76 -19.70 2.63
CA GLY A 210 -2.79 -19.45 1.18
C GLY A 210 -3.36 -20.60 0.39
#